data_AF-A0A1C5INN0-F1
#
_entry.id   AF-A0A1C5INN0-F1
#
_cell.length_a   1.000
_cell.length_b   1.000
_cell.length_c   1.000
_cell.angle_alpha   90.00
_cell.angle_beta   90.00
_cell.angle_gamma   90.00
#
_symmetry.space_group_name_H-M   'P 1'
#
loop_
_entity.id
_entity.type
_entity.pdbx_description
1 polymer ?
#
loop_
_entity_poly.entity_id
_entity_poly.type
_entity_poly.pdbx_seq_one_letter_code
_entity_poly.pdbx_strand_id
1 'polypeptide(L)'
;MDAEGAGAARSWVEFGRELRWWRRAAGLTQSQLGQRVGYHHSVISRVESGLREAPAGLARRLDDVLATNGALAALGAGRGLRDAAAPAGDPTLFAAPGVLTADGVTPPGVPVWPTRLPYAGIACPLHGDVGCAVPAPGDVLTTIARLVRRGPAELPTEPVTDLVHGLAALLPGYTQATMEQVSTDIVGSIERILHLVTSWAEAVHAAGRPPQSLLRLAAGYAQLAGRLRMQRGQNAVGMAWFGHGLRWAGVSADPVAQATLYSDFCTLTRLDRDGASSLRYARAR
;
A
#
# COMPACT_ATOMS: atom_id res chain seq x y z
N MET A 1 -26.29 -3.77 -18.69
CA MET A 1 -26.04 -5.08 -18.06
C MET A 1 -24.54 -5.27 -18.10
N ASP A 2 -23.90 -4.85 -17.02
CA ASP A 2 -22.62 -4.16 -17.11
C ASP A 2 -21.46 -5.11 -16.81
N ALA A 3 -20.33 -4.91 -17.51
CA ALA A 3 -19.12 -5.73 -17.38
C ALA A 3 -18.57 -5.76 -15.94
N GLU A 4 -18.83 -4.71 -15.15
CA GLU A 4 -18.53 -4.60 -13.72
C GLU A 4 -19.31 -5.60 -12.85
N GLY A 5 -20.60 -5.80 -13.14
CA GLY A 5 -21.44 -6.78 -12.44
C GLY A 5 -21.03 -8.22 -12.73
N ALA A 6 -20.56 -8.48 -13.96
CA ALA A 6 -20.05 -9.79 -14.37
C ALA A 6 -18.73 -10.16 -13.67
N GLY A 7 -17.84 -9.18 -13.45
CA GLY A 7 -16.60 -9.38 -12.70
C GLY A 7 -16.81 -9.61 -11.19
N ALA A 8 -17.74 -8.86 -10.59
CA ALA A 8 -18.11 -9.02 -9.17
C ALA A 8 -18.79 -10.39 -8.89
N ALA A 9 -19.65 -10.84 -9.81
CA ALA A 9 -20.25 -12.17 -9.73
C ALA A 9 -19.20 -13.29 -9.86
N ARG A 10 -18.21 -13.12 -10.75
CA ARG A 10 -17.14 -14.12 -10.97
C ARG A 10 -16.24 -14.30 -9.73
N SER A 11 -15.94 -13.21 -9.01
CA SER A 11 -15.14 -13.24 -7.76
C SER A 11 -15.83 -13.99 -6.61
N TRP A 12 -17.15 -13.79 -6.41
CA TRP A 12 -17.89 -14.52 -5.38
C TRP A 12 -18.12 -15.99 -5.72
N VAL A 13 -18.15 -16.33 -7.02
CA VAL A 13 -18.16 -17.71 -7.49
C VAL A 13 -16.83 -18.40 -7.18
N GLU A 14 -15.69 -17.73 -7.35
CA GLU A 14 -14.36 -18.25 -6.99
C GLU A 14 -14.21 -18.43 -5.47
N PHE A 15 -14.60 -17.43 -4.68
CA PHE A 15 -14.65 -17.53 -3.22
C PHE A 15 -15.50 -18.73 -2.77
N GLY A 16 -16.71 -18.86 -3.32
CA GLY A 16 -17.62 -19.94 -2.98
C GLY A 16 -17.08 -21.33 -3.36
N ARG A 17 -16.34 -21.43 -4.47
CA ARG A 17 -15.68 -22.66 -4.91
C ARG A 17 -14.56 -23.08 -3.96
N GLU A 18 -13.70 -22.16 -3.55
CA GLU A 18 -12.60 -22.43 -2.62
C GLU A 18 -13.12 -22.79 -1.23
N LEU A 19 -14.11 -22.06 -0.71
CA LEU A 19 -14.78 -22.40 0.54
C LEU A 19 -15.33 -23.83 0.53
N ARG A 20 -16.02 -24.20 -0.56
CA ARG A 20 -16.57 -25.55 -0.74
C ARG A 20 -15.48 -26.62 -0.77
N TRP A 21 -14.35 -26.33 -1.40
CA TRP A 21 -13.21 -27.26 -1.47
C TRP A 21 -12.62 -27.50 -0.07
N TRP A 22 -12.28 -26.43 0.65
CA TRP A 22 -11.70 -26.51 2.00
C TRP A 22 -12.64 -27.16 3.02
N ARG A 23 -13.94 -26.84 2.96
CA ARG A 23 -14.93 -27.50 3.81
C ARG A 23 -14.95 -29.01 3.60
N ARG A 24 -14.91 -29.46 2.33
CA ARG A 24 -14.89 -30.90 1.99
C ARG A 24 -13.58 -31.56 2.40
N ALA A 25 -12.45 -30.90 2.20
CA ALA A 25 -11.15 -31.38 2.66
C ALA A 25 -11.10 -31.56 4.18
N ALA A 26 -11.77 -30.68 4.93
CA ALA A 26 -11.95 -30.80 6.38
C ALA A 26 -13.05 -31.80 6.81
N GLY A 27 -13.71 -32.49 5.86
CA GLY A 27 -14.76 -33.48 6.15
C GLY A 27 -16.06 -32.88 6.72
N LEU A 28 -16.30 -31.59 6.57
CA LEU A 28 -17.44 -30.90 7.19
C LEU A 28 -18.63 -30.79 6.25
N THR A 29 -19.84 -30.95 6.78
CA THR A 29 -21.09 -30.54 6.11
C THR A 29 -21.28 -29.03 6.21
N GLN A 30 -22.13 -28.45 5.34
CA GLN A 30 -22.45 -27.02 5.41
C GLN A 30 -23.10 -26.63 6.76
N SER A 31 -23.91 -27.53 7.33
CA SER A 31 -24.53 -27.32 8.65
C SER A 31 -23.51 -27.32 9.78
N GLN A 32 -22.53 -28.23 9.76
CA GLN A 32 -21.46 -28.27 10.76
C GLN A 32 -20.53 -27.06 10.65
N LEU A 33 -20.18 -26.66 9.42
CA LEU A 33 -19.39 -25.45 9.22
C LEU A 33 -20.15 -24.20 9.69
N GLY A 34 -21.44 -24.11 9.36
CA GLY A 34 -22.31 -23.03 9.81
C GLY A 34 -22.36 -22.91 11.32
N GLN A 35 -22.58 -24.02 12.04
CA GLN A 35 -22.57 -24.05 13.50
C GLN A 35 -21.24 -23.54 14.08
N ARG A 36 -20.11 -23.97 13.53
CA ARG A 36 -18.77 -23.57 14.01
C ARG A 36 -18.46 -22.09 13.80
N VAL A 37 -19.02 -21.47 12.77
CA VAL A 37 -18.81 -20.03 12.47
C VAL A 37 -19.97 -19.13 12.91
N GLY A 38 -20.99 -19.68 13.59
CA GLY A 38 -22.12 -18.93 14.13
C GLY A 38 -23.18 -18.53 13.08
N TYR A 39 -23.31 -19.27 11.99
CA TYR A 39 -24.28 -19.01 10.93
C TYR A 39 -25.13 -20.22 10.58
N HIS A 40 -26.36 -19.98 10.13
CA HIS A 40 -27.22 -21.05 9.61
C HIS A 40 -26.66 -21.62 8.29
N HIS A 41 -26.90 -22.91 8.02
CA HIS A 41 -26.41 -23.60 6.82
C HIS A 41 -26.81 -22.89 5.50
N SER A 42 -27.95 -22.20 5.49
CA SER A 42 -28.48 -21.47 4.33
C SER A 42 -27.65 -20.23 3.98
N VAL A 43 -26.86 -19.71 4.92
CA VAL A 43 -25.86 -18.68 4.64
C VAL A 43 -24.65 -19.30 3.96
N ILE A 44 -24.11 -20.39 4.51
CA ILE A 44 -22.96 -21.12 3.94
C ILE A 44 -23.27 -21.60 2.52
N SER A 45 -24.46 -22.16 2.29
CA SER A 45 -24.89 -22.62 0.98
C SER A 45 -24.94 -21.49 -0.05
N ARG A 46 -25.46 -20.31 0.31
CA ARG A 46 -25.54 -19.18 -0.62
C ARG A 46 -24.16 -18.61 -0.94
N VAL A 47 -23.27 -18.56 0.06
CA VAL A 47 -21.88 -18.14 -0.13
C VAL A 47 -21.11 -19.13 -1.01
N GLU A 48 -21.24 -20.43 -0.79
CA GLU A 48 -20.61 -21.48 -1.63
C GLU A 48 -21.14 -21.54 -3.07
N SER A 49 -22.29 -20.92 -3.33
CA SER A 49 -22.88 -20.81 -4.67
C SER A 49 -22.55 -19.50 -5.37
N GLY A 50 -21.86 -18.57 -4.71
CA GLY A 50 -21.59 -17.23 -5.22
C GLY A 50 -22.83 -16.33 -5.30
N LEU A 51 -24.01 -16.82 -4.89
CA LEU A 51 -25.28 -16.08 -4.86
C LEU A 51 -25.35 -15.07 -3.71
N ARG A 52 -24.39 -15.11 -2.78
CA ARG A 52 -24.31 -14.19 -1.65
C ARG A 52 -22.86 -13.93 -1.26
N GLU A 53 -22.55 -12.67 -1.05
CA GLU A 53 -21.30 -12.20 -0.45
C GLU A 53 -21.13 -12.71 0.99
N ALA A 54 -19.89 -13.10 1.33
CA ALA A 54 -19.54 -13.48 2.69
C ALA A 54 -19.65 -12.25 3.62
N PRO A 55 -20.52 -12.27 4.66
CA PRO A 55 -20.65 -11.17 5.60
C PRO A 55 -19.31 -10.78 6.25
N ALA A 56 -19.16 -9.51 6.60
CA ALA A 56 -17.95 -8.99 7.24
C ALA A 56 -17.51 -9.85 8.44
N GLY A 57 -16.23 -10.24 8.45
CA GLY A 57 -15.64 -11.11 9.48
C GLY A 57 -15.94 -12.60 9.34
N LEU A 58 -16.85 -13.04 8.44
CA LEU A 58 -17.08 -14.47 8.19
C LEU A 58 -15.84 -15.13 7.56
N ALA A 59 -15.18 -14.49 6.60
CA ALA A 59 -14.02 -15.07 5.92
C ALA A 59 -12.87 -15.43 6.91
N ARG A 60 -12.59 -14.57 7.89
CA ARG A 60 -11.59 -14.87 8.94
C ARG A 60 -12.01 -16.03 9.83
N ARG A 61 -13.28 -16.08 10.26
CA ARG A 61 -13.78 -17.21 11.05
C ARG A 61 -13.73 -18.53 10.28
N LEU A 62 -13.95 -18.48 8.97
CA LEU A 62 -13.79 -19.63 8.09
C LEU A 62 -12.32 -20.06 8.00
N ASP A 63 -11.38 -19.11 7.92
CA ASP A 63 -9.94 -19.43 7.96
C ASP A 63 -9.53 -20.11 9.26
N ASP A 64 -10.03 -19.64 10.39
CA ASP A 64 -9.73 -20.21 11.70
C ASP A 64 -10.29 -21.65 11.83
N VAL A 65 -11.51 -21.87 11.35
CA VAL A 65 -12.19 -23.18 11.46
C VAL A 65 -11.67 -24.21 10.44
N LEU A 66 -11.24 -23.76 9.26
CA LEU A 66 -10.77 -24.64 8.18
C LEU A 66 -9.24 -24.70 8.11
N ALA A 67 -8.53 -23.99 9.00
CA ALA A 67 -7.08 -23.87 9.03
C ALA A 67 -6.48 -23.42 7.69
N THR A 68 -7.17 -22.53 6.97
CA THR A 68 -6.77 -22.07 5.63
C THR A 68 -5.81 -20.90 5.65
N ASN A 69 -5.29 -20.54 6.83
CA ASN A 69 -4.21 -19.56 7.03
C ASN A 69 -4.43 -18.19 6.38
N GLY A 70 -5.68 -17.77 6.19
CA GLY A 70 -6.02 -16.48 5.59
C GLY A 70 -6.31 -16.52 4.10
N ALA A 71 -6.29 -17.70 3.45
CA ALA A 71 -6.61 -17.83 2.03
C ALA A 71 -8.04 -17.35 1.71
N LEU A 72 -9.02 -17.66 2.57
CA LEU A 72 -10.40 -17.22 2.37
C LEU A 72 -10.55 -15.72 2.66
N ALA A 73 -9.90 -15.22 3.71
CA ALA A 73 -9.84 -13.78 3.98
C ALA A 73 -9.15 -13.00 2.86
N ALA A 74 -8.11 -13.54 2.20
CA ALA A 74 -7.45 -12.90 1.06
C ALA A 74 -8.39 -12.79 -0.15
N LEU A 75 -9.15 -13.85 -0.45
CA LEU A 75 -10.15 -13.83 -1.53
C LEU A 75 -11.29 -12.84 -1.24
N GLY A 76 -11.76 -12.76 0.00
CA GLY A 76 -12.75 -11.76 0.43
C GLY A 76 -12.20 -10.33 0.48
N ALA A 77 -10.94 -10.17 0.89
CA ALA A 77 -10.23 -8.88 0.95
C ALA A 77 -9.89 -8.34 -0.44
N GLY A 78 -9.75 -9.22 -1.44
CA GLY A 78 -9.65 -8.85 -2.85
C GLY A 78 -10.79 -7.93 -3.33
N ARG A 79 -11.90 -7.82 -2.59
CA ARG A 79 -12.89 -6.75 -2.76
C ARG A 79 -12.94 -5.70 -1.64
N GLY A 80 -12.63 -6.01 -0.38
CA GLY A 80 -12.45 -4.96 0.64
C GLY A 80 -11.40 -3.90 0.25
N LEU A 81 -10.45 -4.28 -0.62
CA LEU A 81 -9.44 -3.42 -1.24
C LEU A 81 -9.86 -2.83 -2.61
N ARG A 82 -10.89 -3.38 -3.27
CA ARG A 82 -11.48 -2.81 -4.51
C ARG A 82 -12.60 -1.82 -4.21
N ASP A 83 -13.35 -2.03 -3.14
CA ASP A 83 -14.22 -1.03 -2.51
C ASP A 83 -13.39 0.07 -1.81
N ALA A 84 -12.09 -0.15 -1.62
CA ALA A 84 -11.11 0.88 -1.29
C ALA A 84 -10.59 1.66 -2.51
N ALA A 85 -11.24 1.54 -3.68
CA ALA A 85 -11.36 2.68 -4.57
C ALA A 85 -12.25 3.70 -3.85
N ALA A 86 -11.62 4.47 -2.96
CA ALA A 86 -12.29 5.59 -2.32
C ALA A 86 -12.88 6.48 -3.43
N PRO A 87 -14.14 6.95 -3.30
CA PRO A 87 -14.57 8.07 -4.13
C PRO A 87 -13.53 9.18 -3.94
N ALA A 88 -13.27 9.95 -4.99
CA ALA A 88 -12.23 10.99 -5.04
C ALA A 88 -12.34 12.10 -3.96
N GLY A 89 -13.24 11.97 -2.97
CA GLY A 89 -13.43 12.85 -1.83
C GLY A 89 -13.28 12.20 -0.45
N ASP A 90 -12.54 11.09 -0.29
CA ASP A 90 -12.17 10.58 1.04
C ASP A 90 -11.16 11.52 1.72
N PRO A 91 -11.52 12.19 2.84
CA PRO A 91 -10.64 13.13 3.53
C PRO A 91 -9.41 12.48 4.15
N THR A 92 -9.37 11.14 4.27
CA THR A 92 -8.22 10.41 4.79
C THR A 92 -7.20 10.07 3.71
N LEU A 93 -7.47 10.41 2.44
CA LEU A 93 -6.56 10.16 1.32
C LEU A 93 -5.22 10.86 1.51
N PHE A 94 -5.22 12.10 2.03
CA PHE A 94 -4.00 12.90 2.19
C PHE A 94 -3.38 12.85 3.59
N ALA A 95 -3.98 12.10 4.51
CA ALA A 95 -3.42 11.91 5.84
C ALA A 95 -2.14 11.06 5.78
N ALA A 96 -1.02 11.60 6.21
CA ALA A 96 0.24 10.87 6.35
C ALA A 96 0.40 10.39 7.80
N PRO A 97 0.55 9.06 8.05
CA PRO A 97 0.85 8.55 9.39
C PRO A 97 2.16 9.09 10.01
N GLY A 98 2.21 9.14 11.34
CA GLY A 98 3.45 9.39 12.09
C GLY A 98 3.77 10.86 12.36
N VAL A 99 4.79 11.08 13.20
CA VAL A 99 5.31 12.41 13.55
C VAL A 99 6.66 12.57 12.86
N LEU A 100 6.86 13.70 12.18
CA LEU A 100 8.15 14.04 11.56
C LEU A 100 9.22 14.24 12.63
N THR A 101 10.35 13.54 12.47
CA THR A 101 11.48 13.61 13.41
C THR A 101 12.69 14.35 12.86
N ALA A 102 12.66 14.81 11.61
CA ALA A 102 13.76 15.50 10.94
C ALA A 102 13.35 16.88 10.44
N ASP A 103 14.21 17.87 10.65
CA ASP A 103 13.95 19.26 10.22
C ASP A 103 14.19 19.48 8.72
N GLY A 104 15.03 18.65 8.10
CA GLY A 104 15.46 18.76 6.70
C GLY A 104 15.40 17.44 5.92
N VAL A 105 15.89 17.48 4.68
CA VAL A 105 16.03 16.32 3.80
C VAL A 105 17.51 16.05 3.56
N THR A 106 17.99 14.92 4.08
CA THR A 106 19.33 14.41 3.85
C THR A 106 19.35 13.64 2.54
N PRO A 107 20.22 13.97 1.58
CA PRO A 107 20.31 13.22 0.33
C PRO A 107 20.71 11.76 0.61
N PRO A 108 20.24 10.79 -0.19
CA PRO A 108 20.49 9.37 0.05
C PRO A 108 21.96 8.94 -0.10
N GLY A 109 22.89 9.85 -0.40
CA GLY A 109 24.29 9.50 -0.66
C GLY A 109 24.46 8.66 -1.93
N VAL A 110 23.62 8.88 -2.95
CA VAL A 110 23.63 8.08 -4.19
C VAL A 110 24.99 8.11 -4.88
N PRO A 111 25.59 6.95 -5.20
CA PRO A 111 26.77 6.91 -6.07
C PRO A 111 26.42 7.28 -7.52
N VAL A 112 25.16 7.15 -7.94
CA VAL A 112 24.70 7.47 -9.31
C VAL A 112 23.36 8.21 -9.28
N TRP A 113 23.34 9.43 -9.81
CA TRP A 113 22.12 10.19 -10.10
C TRP A 113 21.65 9.90 -11.53
N PRO A 114 20.40 9.47 -11.75
CA PRO A 114 19.92 9.19 -13.10
C PRO A 114 19.75 10.50 -13.87
N THR A 115 20.16 10.52 -15.14
CA THR A 115 19.95 11.66 -16.04
C THR A 115 18.63 11.57 -16.81
N ARG A 116 18.00 10.38 -16.83
CA ARG A 116 16.70 10.14 -17.47
C ARG A 116 15.84 9.15 -16.68
N LEU A 117 14.52 9.25 -16.88
CA LEU A 117 13.50 8.28 -16.46
C LEU A 117 12.92 7.57 -17.69
N PRO A 118 12.53 6.28 -17.63
CA PRO A 118 12.55 5.41 -16.45
C PRO A 118 13.96 5.02 -16.00
N TYR A 119 14.14 4.73 -14.70
CA TYR A 119 15.42 4.26 -14.15
C TYR A 119 15.18 3.30 -12.99
N ALA A 120 15.92 2.18 -12.96
CA ALA A 120 15.83 1.16 -11.91
C ALA A 120 14.38 0.69 -11.59
N GLY A 121 13.55 0.52 -12.63
CA GLY A 121 12.15 0.10 -12.49
C GLY A 121 11.18 1.21 -12.08
N ILE A 122 11.65 2.45 -11.89
CA ILE A 122 10.81 3.62 -11.61
C ILE A 122 10.47 4.33 -12.94
N ALA A 123 9.20 4.25 -13.35
CA ALA A 123 8.68 5.00 -14.49
C ALA A 123 8.51 6.50 -14.18
N CYS A 124 8.44 7.35 -15.20
CA CYS A 124 8.13 8.75 -14.99
C CYS A 124 6.68 8.91 -14.47
N PRO A 125 6.45 9.57 -13.32
CA PRO A 125 5.10 9.72 -12.78
C PRO A 125 4.15 10.55 -13.64
N LEU A 126 4.68 11.38 -14.53
CA LEU A 126 3.90 12.22 -15.45
C LEU A 126 3.71 11.57 -16.83
N HIS A 127 4.74 10.90 -17.33
CA HIS A 127 4.81 10.51 -18.75
C HIS A 127 5.06 9.01 -18.99
N GLY A 128 5.16 8.18 -17.94
CA GLY A 128 5.47 6.76 -18.09
C GLY A 128 6.88 6.53 -18.64
N ASP A 129 6.97 5.84 -19.78
CA ASP A 129 8.24 5.35 -20.34
C ASP A 129 8.86 6.26 -21.42
N VAL A 130 8.41 7.52 -21.50
CA VAL A 130 8.78 8.46 -22.59
C VAL A 130 10.27 8.84 -22.64
N GLY A 131 11.06 8.64 -21.60
CA GLY A 131 12.49 9.00 -21.61
C GLY A 131 12.79 10.42 -21.11
N CYS A 132 12.13 10.84 -20.03
CA CYS A 132 12.19 12.21 -19.51
C CYS A 132 13.55 12.56 -18.90
N ALA A 133 14.05 13.77 -19.16
CA ALA A 133 15.26 14.29 -18.53
C ALA A 133 15.02 14.55 -17.03
N VAL A 134 16.03 14.24 -16.23
CA VAL A 134 16.04 14.51 -14.79
C VAL A 134 16.90 15.75 -14.53
N PRO A 135 16.41 16.75 -13.78
CA PRO A 135 17.20 17.93 -13.40
C PRO A 135 18.39 17.58 -12.51
N ALA A 136 19.33 18.52 -12.36
CA ALA A 136 20.49 18.33 -11.51
C ALA A 136 20.08 18.13 -10.04
N PRO A 137 20.77 17.25 -9.28
CA PRO A 137 20.38 16.95 -7.90
C PRO A 137 20.42 18.18 -6.98
N GLY A 138 21.36 19.09 -7.21
CA GLY A 138 21.49 20.33 -6.43
C GLY A 138 20.23 21.22 -6.52
N ASP A 139 19.68 21.38 -7.72
CA ASP A 139 18.48 22.20 -7.94
C ASP A 139 17.24 21.57 -7.29
N VAL A 140 17.10 20.25 -7.42
CA VAL A 140 16.01 19.48 -6.82
C VAL A 140 16.06 19.58 -5.30
N LEU A 141 17.20 19.26 -4.69
CA LEU A 141 17.36 19.26 -3.23
C LEU A 141 17.19 20.66 -2.65
N THR A 142 17.69 21.70 -3.32
CA THR A 142 17.50 23.10 -2.92
C THR A 142 16.01 23.49 -2.96
N THR A 143 15.30 23.07 -4.01
CA THR A 143 13.87 23.35 -4.16
C THR A 143 13.04 22.63 -3.10
N ILE A 144 13.32 21.33 -2.86
CA ILE A 144 12.68 20.55 -1.80
C ILE A 144 12.91 21.23 -0.45
N ALA A 145 14.16 21.57 -0.10
CA ALA A 145 14.48 22.22 1.16
C ALA A 145 13.74 23.56 1.33
N ARG A 146 13.54 24.32 0.25
CA ARG A 146 12.77 25.57 0.27
C ARG A 146 11.29 25.32 0.56
N LEU A 147 10.65 24.38 -0.13
CA LEU A 147 9.23 24.05 0.06
C LEU A 147 8.99 23.50 1.47
N VAL A 148 9.88 22.64 1.92
CA VAL A 148 9.88 22.06 3.25
C VAL A 148 9.94 23.13 4.37
N ARG A 149 10.68 24.23 4.15
CA ARG A 149 10.74 25.35 5.10
C ARG A 149 9.50 26.24 5.07
N ARG A 150 8.93 26.48 3.89
CA ARG A 150 7.75 27.34 3.70
C ARG A 150 6.45 26.68 4.15
N GLY A 151 6.42 25.35 4.16
CA GLY A 151 5.28 24.57 4.62
C GLY A 151 4.15 24.48 3.59
N PRO A 152 3.02 23.84 3.96
CA PRO A 152 1.99 23.42 3.00
C PRO A 152 1.26 24.59 2.32
N ALA A 153 1.19 25.77 2.95
CA ALA A 153 0.47 26.93 2.43
C ALA A 153 1.10 27.54 1.16
N GLU A 154 2.39 27.28 0.92
CA GLU A 154 3.12 27.79 -0.25
C GLU A 154 3.41 26.71 -1.30
N LEU A 155 2.76 25.55 -1.21
CA LEU A 155 2.93 24.50 -2.19
C LEU A 155 2.32 24.89 -3.54
N PRO A 156 2.95 24.52 -4.67
CA PRO A 156 2.37 24.76 -5.99
C PRO A 156 1.00 24.08 -6.12
N THR A 157 0.06 24.75 -6.78
CA THR A 157 -1.29 24.21 -7.04
C THR A 157 -1.35 23.30 -8.27
N GLU A 158 -0.21 23.07 -8.92
CA GLU A 158 -0.05 22.11 -10.02
C GLU A 158 1.25 21.32 -9.89
N PRO A 159 1.34 20.10 -10.47
CA PRO A 159 2.58 19.33 -10.48
C PRO A 159 3.67 20.03 -11.32
N VAL A 160 4.77 20.40 -10.67
CA VAL A 160 5.93 21.02 -11.31
C VAL A 160 6.82 19.90 -11.87
N THR A 161 6.93 19.84 -13.20
CA THR A 161 7.58 18.76 -13.94
C THR A 161 8.97 18.41 -13.41
N ASP A 162 9.87 19.38 -13.30
CA ASP A 162 11.25 19.15 -12.85
C ASP A 162 11.30 18.59 -11.42
N LEU A 163 10.44 19.10 -10.53
CA LEU A 163 10.38 18.62 -9.15
C LEU A 163 9.83 17.19 -9.09
N VAL A 164 8.81 16.86 -9.89
CA VAL A 164 8.28 15.48 -9.99
C VAL A 164 9.35 14.53 -10.53
N HIS A 165 10.09 14.92 -11.57
CA HIS A 165 11.21 14.12 -12.09
C HIS A 165 12.33 13.93 -11.06
N GLY A 166 12.70 15.00 -10.35
CA GLY A 166 13.72 14.96 -9.30
C GLY A 166 13.31 14.09 -8.11
N LEU A 167 12.05 14.16 -7.68
CA LEU A 167 11.51 13.30 -6.63
C LEU A 167 11.44 11.83 -7.05
N ALA A 168 11.15 11.54 -8.32
CA ALA A 168 11.22 10.18 -8.84
C ALA A 168 12.67 9.66 -8.87
N ALA A 169 13.62 10.50 -9.24
CA ALA A 169 15.05 10.16 -9.29
C ALA A 169 15.66 9.86 -7.91
N LEU A 170 15.08 10.38 -6.83
CA LEU A 170 15.50 10.10 -5.45
C LEU A 170 15.11 8.70 -4.96
N LEU A 171 14.01 8.11 -5.48
CA LEU A 171 13.49 6.82 -5.00
C LEU A 171 14.49 5.65 -5.10
N PRO A 172 15.17 5.42 -6.24
CA PRO A 172 16.20 4.39 -6.35
C PRO A 172 17.35 4.61 -5.37
N GLY A 173 17.72 5.87 -5.16
CA GLY A 173 18.77 6.25 -4.23
C GLY A 173 18.46 5.89 -2.79
N TYR A 174 17.28 6.27 -2.31
CA TYR A 174 16.82 5.86 -0.99
C TYR A 174 16.63 4.36 -0.88
N THR A 175 16.17 3.70 -1.94
CA THR A 175 16.07 2.23 -1.97
C THR A 175 17.42 1.58 -1.72
N GLN A 176 18.47 2.01 -2.45
CA GLN A 176 19.82 1.48 -2.25
C GLN A 176 20.38 1.82 -0.86
N ALA A 177 20.28 3.08 -0.44
CA ALA A 177 20.82 3.52 0.84
C ALA A 177 20.22 2.76 2.04
N THR A 178 18.92 2.44 1.96
CA THR A 178 18.22 1.66 2.99
C THR A 178 18.56 0.17 2.99
N MET A 179 19.10 -0.37 1.90
CA MET A 179 19.64 -1.73 1.83
C MET A 179 21.05 -1.82 2.43
N GLU A 180 21.87 -0.80 2.25
CA GLU A 180 23.25 -0.77 2.74
C GLU A 180 23.32 -0.47 4.25
N GLN A 181 22.66 0.60 4.71
CA GLN A 181 22.64 0.98 6.12
C GLN A 181 21.43 1.84 6.49
N VAL A 182 20.67 1.42 7.51
CA VAL A 182 19.49 2.14 7.99
C VAL A 182 19.88 3.25 8.98
N SER A 183 20.13 4.46 8.49
CA SER A 183 20.33 5.66 9.32
C SER A 183 19.01 6.31 9.76
N THR A 184 18.97 6.90 10.96
CA THR A 184 17.85 7.75 11.43
C THR A 184 17.57 8.94 10.52
N ASP A 185 18.61 9.52 9.93
CA ASP A 185 18.49 10.71 9.07
C ASP A 185 17.84 10.36 7.73
N ILE A 186 18.19 9.20 7.17
CA ILE A 186 17.57 8.68 5.94
C ILE A 186 16.08 8.39 6.16
N VAL A 187 15.73 7.74 7.28
CA VAL A 187 14.33 7.48 7.63
C VAL A 187 13.55 8.78 7.75
N GLY A 188 14.08 9.76 8.51
CA GLY A 188 13.44 11.06 8.66
C GLY A 188 13.28 11.80 7.33
N SER A 189 14.26 11.67 6.42
CA SER A 189 14.22 12.29 5.09
C SER A 189 13.15 11.68 4.18
N ILE A 190 13.02 10.36 4.18
CA ILE A 190 11.97 9.64 3.43
C ILE A 190 10.59 10.05 3.94
N GLU A 191 10.39 10.09 5.26
CA GLU A 191 9.12 10.51 5.84
C GLU A 191 8.82 11.98 5.55
N ARG A 192 9.82 12.86 5.56
CA ARG A 192 9.66 14.28 5.22
C ARG A 192 9.28 14.49 3.76
N ILE A 193 9.91 13.75 2.84
CA ILE A 193 9.55 13.79 1.42
C ILE A 193 8.14 13.23 1.24
N LEU A 194 7.79 12.13 1.91
CA LEU A 194 6.46 11.57 1.84
C LEU A 194 5.39 12.58 2.26
N HIS A 195 5.57 13.22 3.41
CA HIS A 195 4.65 14.28 3.88
C HIS A 195 4.57 15.46 2.91
N LEU A 196 5.71 15.89 2.34
CA LEU A 196 5.73 16.94 1.34
C LEU A 196 4.88 16.56 0.11
N VAL A 197 5.09 15.35 -0.43
CA VAL A 197 4.39 14.87 -1.62
C VAL A 197 2.89 14.70 -1.36
N THR A 198 2.49 14.22 -0.18
CA THR A 198 1.07 14.08 0.17
C THR A 198 0.38 15.42 0.36
N SER A 199 1.01 16.38 1.05
CA SER A 199 0.47 17.74 1.19
C SER A 199 0.43 18.47 -0.16
N TRP A 200 1.39 18.19 -1.05
CA TRP A 200 1.37 18.76 -2.39
C TRP A 200 0.26 18.16 -3.24
N ALA A 201 0.03 16.85 -3.15
CA ALA A 201 -1.09 16.18 -3.79
C ALA A 201 -2.44 16.76 -3.31
N GLU A 202 -2.57 17.06 -2.01
CA GLU A 202 -3.75 17.71 -1.43
C GLU A 202 -3.96 19.12 -2.00
N ALA A 203 -2.90 19.95 -2.06
CA ALA A 203 -2.97 21.29 -2.62
C ALA A 203 -3.39 21.30 -4.10
N VAL A 204 -2.84 20.38 -4.91
CA VAL A 204 -3.22 20.19 -6.32
C VAL A 204 -4.68 19.75 -6.44
N HIS A 205 -5.11 18.81 -5.60
CA HIS A 205 -6.49 18.34 -5.59
C HIS A 205 -7.48 19.43 -5.16
N ALA A 206 -7.16 20.20 -4.13
CA ALA A 206 -7.97 21.34 -3.65
C ALA A 206 -8.10 22.43 -4.72
N ALA A 207 -7.12 22.58 -5.61
CA ALA A 207 -7.17 23.45 -6.77
C ALA A 207 -7.98 22.87 -7.95
N GLY A 208 -8.64 21.72 -7.79
CA GLY A 208 -9.44 21.05 -8.81
C GLY A 208 -8.60 20.33 -9.88
N ARG A 209 -7.34 20.02 -9.60
CA ARG A 209 -6.40 19.41 -10.55
C ARG A 209 -6.12 17.94 -10.21
N PRO A 210 -5.77 17.10 -11.21
CA PRO A 210 -5.45 15.69 -11.01
C PRO A 210 -4.14 15.49 -10.23
N PRO A 211 -4.14 14.88 -9.02
CA PRO A 211 -2.94 14.68 -8.20
C PRO A 211 -2.18 13.36 -8.49
N GLN A 212 -2.53 12.64 -9.56
CA GLN A 212 -2.13 11.23 -9.78
C GLN A 212 -0.62 11.04 -9.81
N SER A 213 0.14 11.95 -10.42
CA SER A 213 1.61 11.87 -10.48
C SER A 213 2.25 11.96 -9.09
N LEU A 214 1.68 12.79 -8.21
CA LEU A 214 2.11 12.94 -6.83
C LEU A 214 1.69 11.73 -5.98
N LEU A 215 0.51 11.16 -6.23
CA LEU A 215 0.07 9.93 -5.55
C LEU A 215 0.93 8.71 -5.93
N ARG A 216 1.42 8.62 -7.17
CA ARG A 216 2.41 7.59 -7.57
C ARG A 216 3.71 7.71 -6.77
N LEU A 217 4.22 8.94 -6.64
CA LEU A 217 5.40 9.20 -5.80
C LEU A 217 5.13 8.85 -4.33
N ALA A 218 3.98 9.27 -3.78
CA ALA A 218 3.58 8.98 -2.41
C ALA A 218 3.53 7.47 -2.14
N ALA A 219 3.02 6.67 -3.08
CA ALA A 219 3.02 5.21 -2.97
C ALA A 219 4.43 4.62 -2.87
N GLY A 220 5.37 5.09 -3.71
CA GLY A 220 6.77 4.65 -3.66
C GLY A 220 7.47 5.02 -2.36
N TYR A 221 7.28 6.25 -1.86
CA TYR A 221 7.85 6.68 -0.58
C TYR A 221 7.22 5.99 0.63
N ALA A 222 5.90 5.72 0.61
CA ALA A 222 5.24 4.91 1.64
C ALA A 222 5.75 3.48 1.69
N GLN A 223 6.09 2.89 0.55
CA GLN A 223 6.71 1.57 0.51
C GLN A 223 8.05 1.57 1.27
N LEU A 224 8.91 2.56 1.03
CA LEU A 224 10.18 2.73 1.75
C LEU A 224 9.96 2.95 3.24
N ALA A 225 9.09 3.90 3.61
CA ALA A 225 8.77 4.20 5.01
C ALA A 225 8.21 2.95 5.74
N GLY A 226 7.33 2.20 5.08
CA GLY A 226 6.76 0.96 5.59
C GLY A 226 7.82 -0.07 5.92
N ARG A 227 8.71 -0.39 4.97
CA ARG A 227 9.84 -1.33 5.20
C ARG A 227 10.76 -0.89 6.32
N LEU A 228 11.08 0.41 6.40
CA LEU A 228 11.97 0.95 7.43
C LEU A 228 11.35 0.85 8.83
N ARG A 229 10.05 1.11 8.95
CA ARG A 229 9.31 0.94 10.21
C ARG A 229 9.27 -0.53 10.62
N MET A 230 9.08 -1.46 9.69
CA MET A 230 9.16 -2.90 9.98
C MET A 230 10.55 -3.31 10.50
N GLN A 231 11.62 -2.87 9.85
CA GLN A 231 12.99 -3.20 10.26
C GLN A 231 13.31 -2.71 11.68
N ARG A 232 12.60 -1.69 12.16
CA ARG A 232 12.69 -1.16 13.54
C ARG A 232 11.69 -1.80 14.52
N GLY A 233 10.98 -2.84 14.11
CA GLY A 233 9.95 -3.50 14.92
C GLY A 233 8.65 -2.71 15.09
N GLN A 234 8.46 -1.63 14.34
CA GLN A 234 7.28 -0.76 14.40
C GLN A 234 6.20 -1.24 13.41
N ASN A 235 5.83 -2.52 13.51
CA ASN A 235 4.97 -3.23 12.54
C ASN A 235 3.63 -2.52 12.29
N ALA A 236 2.99 -1.98 13.33
CA ALA A 236 1.72 -1.26 13.21
C ALA A 236 1.84 0.00 12.32
N VAL A 237 2.91 0.79 12.51
CA VAL A 237 3.18 1.97 11.69
C VAL A 237 3.56 1.56 10.26
N GLY A 238 4.32 0.46 10.11
CA GLY A 238 4.62 -0.11 8.80
C GLY A 238 3.38 -0.55 8.01
N MET A 239 2.43 -1.24 8.67
CA MET A 239 1.15 -1.61 8.06
C MET A 239 0.32 -0.39 7.66
N ALA A 240 0.31 0.67 8.47
CA ALA A 240 -0.38 1.90 8.12
C ALA A 240 0.20 2.52 6.85
N TRP A 241 1.53 2.59 6.73
CA TRP A 241 2.19 3.07 5.52
C TRP A 241 1.87 2.24 4.28
N PHE A 242 1.93 0.92 4.36
CA PHE A 242 1.55 0.07 3.23
C PHE A 242 0.07 0.22 2.85
N GLY A 243 -0.81 0.33 3.84
CA GLY A 243 -2.23 0.58 3.61
C GLY A 243 -2.49 1.89 2.86
N HIS A 244 -1.78 2.97 3.22
CA HIS A 244 -1.84 4.25 2.48
C HIS A 244 -1.24 4.13 1.08
N GLY A 245 -0.06 3.51 0.96
CA GLY A 245 0.60 3.29 -0.33
C GLY A 245 -0.29 2.52 -1.32
N LEU A 246 -0.98 1.48 -0.87
CA LEU A 246 -1.90 0.69 -1.69
C LEU A 246 -3.10 1.53 -2.17
N ARG A 247 -3.64 2.40 -1.31
CA ARG A 247 -4.72 3.33 -1.71
C ARG A 247 -4.25 4.32 -2.77
N TRP A 248 -3.09 4.93 -2.58
CA TRP A 248 -2.52 5.87 -3.56
C TRP A 248 -2.18 5.21 -4.89
N ALA A 249 -1.61 4.00 -4.87
CA ALA A 249 -1.33 3.23 -6.07
C ALA A 249 -2.62 2.80 -6.80
N GLY A 250 -3.71 2.54 -6.05
CA GLY A 250 -5.04 2.29 -6.61
C GLY A 250 -5.63 3.52 -7.32
N VAL A 251 -5.68 4.67 -6.64
CA VAL A 251 -6.21 5.91 -7.20
C VAL A 251 -5.42 6.38 -8.44
N SER A 252 -4.11 6.15 -8.44
CA SER A 252 -3.24 6.54 -9.56
C SER A 252 -3.10 5.48 -10.66
N ALA A 253 -3.78 4.33 -10.53
CA ALA A 253 -3.71 3.19 -11.45
C ALA A 253 -2.25 2.75 -11.74
N ASP A 254 -1.46 2.54 -10.69
CA ASP A 254 -0.08 2.06 -10.75
C ASP A 254 0.02 0.58 -10.34
N PRO A 255 -0.10 -0.36 -11.29
CA PRO A 255 -0.12 -1.79 -10.97
C PRO A 255 1.24 -2.31 -10.48
N VAL A 256 2.35 -1.66 -10.87
CA VAL A 256 3.69 -2.06 -10.45
C VAL A 256 3.90 -1.70 -8.99
N ALA A 257 3.53 -0.48 -8.59
CA ALA A 257 3.57 -0.07 -7.19
C ALA A 257 2.63 -0.94 -6.33
N GLN A 258 1.41 -1.23 -6.81
CA GLN A 258 0.48 -2.11 -6.11
C GLN A 258 1.05 -3.50 -5.87
N ALA A 259 1.58 -4.15 -6.90
CA ALA A 259 2.16 -5.49 -6.77
C ALA A 259 3.30 -5.54 -5.75
N THR A 260 4.17 -4.53 -5.78
CA THR A 260 5.33 -4.46 -4.87
C THR A 260 4.90 -4.20 -3.43
N LEU A 261 3.95 -3.28 -3.21
CA LEU A 261 3.36 -3.03 -1.90
C LEU A 261 2.62 -4.25 -1.32
N TYR A 262 1.90 -5.01 -2.16
CA TYR A 262 1.27 -6.25 -1.73
C TYR A 262 2.29 -7.31 -1.31
N SER A 263 3.40 -7.45 -2.06
CA SER A 263 4.48 -8.36 -1.71
C SER A 263 5.10 -8.02 -0.34
N ASP A 264 5.38 -6.74 -0.09
CA ASP A 264 5.93 -6.26 1.18
C ASP A 264 4.94 -6.46 2.33
N PHE A 265 3.65 -6.16 2.11
CA PHE A 265 2.59 -6.37 3.10
C PHE A 265 2.39 -7.86 3.46
N CYS A 266 2.36 -8.75 2.47
CA CYS A 266 2.30 -10.19 2.69
C CYS A 266 3.51 -10.71 3.47
N THR A 267 4.69 -10.13 3.23
CA THR A 267 5.90 -10.50 3.96
C THR A 267 5.81 -10.09 5.43
N LEU A 268 5.35 -8.86 5.72
CA LEU A 268 5.14 -8.39 7.08
C LEU A 268 4.13 -9.25 7.85
N THR A 269 2.98 -9.54 7.24
CA THR A 269 1.92 -10.31 7.91
C THR A 269 2.34 -11.74 8.24
N ARG A 270 3.23 -12.35 7.45
CA ARG A 270 3.87 -13.64 7.80
C ARG A 270 4.79 -13.50 9.01
N LEU A 271 5.70 -12.53 8.99
CA LEU A 271 6.65 -12.31 10.09
C LEU A 271 5.95 -12.03 11.43
N ASP A 272 4.87 -11.25 11.42
CA ASP A 272 4.10 -10.92 12.63
C ASP A 272 3.41 -12.17 13.23
N ARG A 273 2.88 -13.05 12.38
CA ARG A 273 2.27 -14.33 12.81
C ARG A 273 3.32 -15.30 13.37
N ASP A 274 4.49 -15.38 12.74
CA ASP A 274 5.58 -16.25 13.20
C ASP A 274 6.13 -15.77 14.56
N GLY A 275 6.25 -14.45 14.74
CA GLY A 275 6.63 -13.84 16.03
C GLY A 275 5.60 -14.12 17.13
N ALA A 276 4.31 -13.90 16.85
CA ALA A 276 3.24 -14.20 17.80
C ALA A 276 3.18 -15.69 18.17
N SER A 277 3.43 -16.58 17.21
CA SER A 277 3.47 -18.03 17.44
C SER A 277 4.67 -18.42 18.30
N SER A 278 5.85 -17.86 18.03
CA SER A 278 7.08 -18.09 18.81
C SER A 278 6.92 -17.64 20.27
N LEU A 279 6.28 -16.49 20.52
CA LEU A 279 5.98 -15.99 21.86
C LEU A 279 5.00 -16.88 22.63
N ARG A 280 4.01 -17.49 21.96
CA ARG A 280 3.12 -18.47 22.59
C ARG A 280 3.87 -19.74 23.02
N TYR A 281 4.77 -20.25 22.17
CA TYR A 281 5.59 -21.41 22.53
C TYR A 281 6.52 -21.13 23.71
N ALA A 282 7.11 -19.93 23.78
CA ALA A 282 7.98 -19.54 24.89
C ALA A 282 7.24 -19.41 26.23
N ARG A 283 5.95 -19.02 26.22
CA ARG A 283 5.11 -18.89 27.43
C ARG A 283 4.45 -20.20 27.87
N ALA A 284 4.52 -21.23 27.04
CA ALA A 284 3.97 -22.57 27.31
C ALA A 284 5.02 -23.54 27.89
N ARG A 285 6.22 -23.03 28.21
CA ARG A 285 7.27 -23.71 29.00
C ARG A 285 7.36 -23.08 30.37
#